data_AF-A0A239IQQ6-F1
#
_entry.id   AF-A0A239IQQ6-F1
#
_cell.length_a   1.000
_cell.length_b   1.000
_cell.length_c   1.000
_cell.angle_alpha   90.00
_cell.angle_beta   90.00
_cell.angle_gamma   90.00
#
_symmetry.space_group_name_H-M   'P 1'
#
loop_
_entity.id
_entity.type
_entity.pdbx_description
1 polymer ?
#
loop_
_entity_poly.entity_id
_entity_poly.type
_entity_poly.pdbx_seq_one_letter_code
_entity_poly.pdbx_strand_id
1 'polypeptide(L)'
;MPRKAREKSESGNYHIILRGINKQIIFEDEEDNTKFLQTLNEYKDKSGYKIYGYCLMGNHAHILLQEVEEGIETIMRRIGSSYVYWYNWKYKRCGHLFQDRYKSEPIENESYFLTVLRYIHQNPVKAGITKDI
;
A
#
# COMPACT_ATOMS: atom_id res chain seq x y z
N MET A 1 9.60 -11.89 -19.36
CA MET A 1 9.71 -10.56 -19.99
C MET A 1 10.57 -9.66 -19.10
N PRO A 2 11.46 -8.84 -19.67
CA PRO A 2 12.22 -7.85 -18.90
C PRO A 2 11.27 -6.86 -18.23
N ARG A 3 11.66 -6.38 -17.06
CA ARG A 3 10.82 -5.54 -16.22
C ARG A 3 10.74 -4.12 -16.78
N LYS A 4 9.53 -3.60 -17.01
CA LYS A 4 9.34 -2.18 -17.36
C LYS A 4 9.59 -1.30 -16.13
N ALA A 5 10.27 -0.17 -16.33
CA ALA A 5 10.39 0.86 -15.30
C ALA A 5 9.00 1.42 -14.96
N ARG A 6 8.81 1.88 -13.71
CA ARG A 6 7.57 2.57 -13.32
C ARG A 6 7.59 3.98 -13.89
N GLU A 7 6.43 4.46 -14.29
CA GLU A 7 6.25 5.90 -14.53
C GLU A 7 6.38 6.65 -13.21
N LYS A 8 7.13 7.75 -13.26
CA LYS A 8 7.22 8.71 -12.18
C LYS A 8 6.08 9.71 -12.33
N SER A 9 5.51 10.10 -11.20
CA SER A 9 4.49 11.13 -11.12
C SER A 9 5.17 12.51 -11.10
N GLU A 10 4.70 13.44 -11.91
CA GLU A 10 5.18 14.83 -11.89
C GLU A 10 4.74 15.55 -10.60
N SER A 11 3.53 15.27 -10.14
CA SER A 11 2.99 15.79 -8.88
C SER A 11 3.48 15.02 -7.63
N GLY A 12 4.16 13.90 -7.83
CA GLY A 12 4.59 12.98 -6.78
C GLY A 12 3.47 12.15 -6.16
N ASN A 13 2.22 12.28 -6.63
CA ASN A 13 1.07 11.52 -6.14
C ASN A 13 0.97 10.15 -6.82
N TYR A 14 0.71 9.11 -6.02
CA TYR A 14 0.53 7.76 -6.52
C TYR A 14 -0.63 7.02 -5.83
N HIS A 15 -1.37 6.24 -6.62
CA HIS A 15 -2.15 5.12 -6.11
C HIS A 15 -1.26 3.88 -6.03
N ILE A 16 -1.05 3.40 -4.82
CA ILE A 16 -0.23 2.23 -4.53
C ILE A 16 -1.12 1.03 -4.20
N ILE A 17 -0.76 -0.12 -4.76
CA ILE A 17 -1.42 -1.40 -4.46
C ILE A 17 -0.36 -2.43 -4.05
N LEU A 18 -0.50 -2.95 -2.84
CA LEU A 18 0.25 -4.10 -2.33
C LEU A 18 -0.67 -5.31 -2.29
N ARG A 19 -0.27 -6.45 -2.86
CA ARG A 19 -1.11 -7.66 -2.91
C ARG A 19 -0.32 -8.89 -2.50
N GLY A 20 -0.93 -9.75 -1.70
CA GLY A 20 -0.34 -11.02 -1.28
C GLY A 20 -0.06 -11.96 -2.46
N ILE A 21 1.02 -12.75 -2.38
CA ILE A 21 1.30 -13.81 -3.35
C ILE A 21 0.08 -14.75 -3.42
N ASN A 22 -0.26 -15.25 -4.60
CA ASN A 22 -1.42 -16.15 -4.79
C ASN A 22 -2.74 -15.57 -4.26
N LYS A 23 -2.86 -14.23 -4.14
CA LYS A 23 -4.00 -13.54 -3.51
C LYS A 23 -4.25 -14.01 -2.07
N GLN A 24 -3.22 -14.53 -1.39
CA GLN A 24 -3.30 -14.95 0.00
C GLN A 24 -3.65 -13.76 0.90
N ILE A 25 -4.29 -14.07 2.02
CA ILE A 25 -4.54 -13.10 3.08
C ILE A 25 -3.18 -12.58 3.59
N ILE A 26 -3.08 -11.27 3.74
CA ILE A 26 -1.92 -10.57 4.30
C ILE A 26 -2.28 -9.83 5.58
N PHE A 27 -3.57 -9.70 5.90
CA PHE A 27 -4.07 -9.26 7.20
C PHE A 27 -5.02 -10.34 7.72
N GLU A 28 -4.48 -11.29 8.48
CA GLU A 28 -5.24 -12.42 9.06
C GLU A 28 -6.01 -12.00 10.31
N ASP A 29 -5.48 -11.04 11.08
CA ASP A 29 -6.12 -10.47 12.27
C ASP A 29 -5.91 -8.96 12.42
N GLU A 30 -6.47 -8.37 13.47
CA GLU A 30 -6.41 -6.93 13.74
C GLU A 30 -5.00 -6.43 14.06
N GLU A 31 -4.14 -7.28 14.63
CA GLU A 31 -2.76 -6.92 14.94
C GLU A 31 -1.97 -6.69 13.66
N ASP A 32 -2.25 -7.45 12.59
CA ASP A 32 -1.63 -7.25 11.28
C ASP A 32 -1.95 -5.87 10.69
N ASN A 33 -3.22 -5.46 10.83
CA ASN A 33 -3.70 -4.16 10.39
C ASN A 33 -3.00 -3.05 11.18
N THR A 34 -3.01 -3.17 12.51
CA THR A 34 -2.36 -2.22 13.42
C THR A 34 -0.88 -2.10 13.13
N LYS A 35 -0.18 -3.24 12.95
CA LYS A 35 1.24 -3.23 12.65
C LYS A 35 1.54 -2.55 11.32
N PHE A 36 0.76 -2.85 10.28
CA PHE A 36 0.96 -2.22 8.98
C PHE A 36 0.78 -0.70 9.06
N LEU A 37 -0.25 -0.22 9.77
CA LEU A 37 -0.46 1.21 10.00
C LEU A 37 0.67 1.85 10.83
N GLN A 38 1.18 1.16 11.85
CA GLN A 38 2.36 1.61 12.60
C GLN A 38 3.58 1.73 11.69
N THR A 39 3.83 0.74 10.83
CA THR A 39 4.91 0.77 9.85
C THR A 39 4.75 1.94 8.87
N LEU A 40 3.52 2.21 8.40
CA LEU A 40 3.24 3.39 7.58
C LEU A 40 3.49 4.69 8.33
N ASN A 41 3.19 4.77 9.62
CA ASN A 41 3.47 5.99 10.38
C ASN A 41 4.97 6.16 10.67
N GLU A 42 5.66 5.09 11.05
CA GLU A 42 7.09 5.11 11.34
C GLU A 42 7.92 5.60 10.15
N TYR A 43 7.61 5.12 8.94
CA TYR A 43 8.34 5.54 7.75
C TYR A 43 7.84 6.86 7.16
N LYS A 44 6.66 7.35 7.55
CA LYS A 44 6.20 8.68 7.19
C LYS A 44 7.19 9.74 7.68
N ASP A 45 7.59 9.65 8.94
CA ASP A 45 8.53 10.59 9.56
C ASP A 45 9.96 10.42 9.03
N LYS A 46 10.37 9.18 8.71
CA LYS A 46 11.72 8.87 8.23
C LYS A 46 11.95 9.18 6.75
N SER A 47 10.89 9.10 5.93
CA SER A 47 10.96 9.25 4.47
C SER A 47 10.24 10.48 3.94
N GLY A 48 9.58 11.25 4.82
CA GLY A 48 8.98 12.55 4.52
C GLY A 48 7.72 12.54 3.65
N TYR A 49 7.09 11.38 3.39
CA TYR A 49 5.93 11.31 2.49
C TYR A 49 4.62 11.75 3.17
N LYS A 50 3.59 12.02 2.34
CA LYS A 50 2.22 12.29 2.81
C LYS A 50 1.31 11.12 2.45
N ILE A 51 0.35 10.81 3.33
CA ILE A 51 -0.74 9.87 3.05
C ILE A 51 -2.04 10.66 3.02
N TYR A 52 -2.85 10.43 2.00
CA TYR A 52 -4.18 11.06 1.86
C TYR A 52 -5.33 10.09 2.11
N GLY A 53 -5.14 8.81 1.87
CA GLY A 53 -6.16 7.79 2.11
C GLY A 53 -5.57 6.39 1.98
N TYR A 54 -6.20 5.43 2.64
CA TYR A 54 -5.83 4.03 2.55
C TYR A 54 -7.04 3.14 2.79
N CYS A 55 -6.94 1.90 2.32
CA CYS A 55 -7.89 0.83 2.60
C CYS A 55 -7.13 -0.48 2.70
N LEU A 56 -7.24 -1.14 3.86
CA LEU A 56 -6.66 -2.47 4.09
C LEU A 56 -7.74 -3.50 3.78
N MET A 57 -7.49 -4.34 2.77
CA MET A 57 -8.33 -5.47 2.40
C MET A 57 -7.62 -6.75 2.78
N GLY A 58 -8.33 -7.84 3.12
CA GLY A 58 -7.70 -9.06 3.63
C GLY A 58 -6.47 -9.54 2.86
N ASN A 59 -6.46 -9.50 1.52
CA ASN A 59 -5.34 -9.93 0.69
C ASN A 59 -4.58 -8.81 -0.07
N HIS A 60 -4.93 -7.54 0.13
CA HIS A 60 -4.24 -6.42 -0.50
C HIS A 60 -4.49 -5.09 0.22
N ALA A 61 -3.61 -4.11 0.06
CA ALA A 61 -3.81 -2.76 0.54
C ALA A 61 -3.80 -1.77 -0.62
N HIS A 62 -4.68 -0.77 -0.55
CA HIS A 62 -4.67 0.41 -1.39
C HIS A 62 -4.21 1.61 -0.57
N ILE A 63 -3.30 2.41 -1.11
CA ILE A 63 -2.75 3.59 -0.42
C ILE A 63 -2.64 4.72 -1.44
N LEU A 64 -3.18 5.89 -1.11
CA LEU A 64 -2.97 7.14 -1.84
C LEU A 64 -1.93 7.97 -1.08
N LEU A 65 -0.77 8.16 -1.70
CA LEU A 65 0.37 8.80 -1.04
C LEU A 65 1.13 9.72 -2.00
N GLN A 66 1.78 10.74 -1.44
CA GLN A 66 2.67 11.65 -2.15
C GLN A 66 4.10 11.46 -1.69
N GLU A 67 5.02 11.20 -2.61
CA GLU A 67 6.45 11.29 -2.35
C GLU A 67 6.88 12.76 -2.23
N VAL A 68 7.78 13.06 -1.29
CA VAL A 68 8.22 14.44 -1.02
C VAL A 68 9.74 14.49 -0.91
N GLU A 69 10.34 13.71 0.01
CA GLU A 69 11.79 13.69 0.23
C GLU A 69 12.45 12.47 -0.41
N GLU A 70 11.98 11.26 -0.07
CA GLU A 70 12.44 10.03 -0.70
C GLU A 70 11.53 9.61 -1.86
N GLY A 71 12.10 8.99 -2.89
CA GLY A 71 11.35 8.39 -3.98
C GLY A 71 10.50 7.20 -3.52
N ILE A 72 9.38 6.98 -4.21
CA ILE A 72 8.37 5.96 -3.91
C ILE A 72 8.97 4.55 -3.84
N GLU A 73 10.00 4.25 -4.63
CA GLU A 73 10.71 2.97 -4.58
C GLU A 73 11.41 2.72 -3.26
N THR A 74 11.95 3.77 -2.64
CA THR A 74 12.63 3.68 -1.34
C THR A 74 11.60 3.58 -0.23
N ILE A 75 10.58 4.43 -0.26
CA ILE A 75 9.44 4.42 0.68
C ILE A 75 8.82 3.02 0.74
N MET A 76 8.41 2.48 -0.41
CA MET A 76 7.72 1.19 -0.46
C MET A 76 8.64 0.00 -0.17
N ARG A 77 9.95 0.13 -0.43
CA ARG A 77 10.93 -0.88 -0.01
C ARG A 77 11.02 -0.93 1.52
N ARG A 78 11.12 0.23 2.19
CA ARG A 78 11.18 0.31 3.66
C ARG A 78 9.92 -0.28 4.30
N ILE A 79 8.74 0.17 3.87
CA ILE A 79 7.44 -0.32 4.36
C ILE A 79 7.30 -1.82 4.11
N GLY A 80 7.50 -2.25 2.87
CA GLY A 80 7.31 -3.64 2.47
C GLY A 80 8.24 -4.59 3.22
N SER A 81 9.53 -4.27 3.29
CA SER A 81 10.51 -5.10 4.00
C SER A 81 10.24 -5.20 5.50
N SER A 82 9.90 -4.08 6.16
CA SER A 82 9.62 -4.05 7.59
C SER A 82 8.38 -4.89 7.93
N TYR A 83 7.31 -4.74 7.15
CA TYR A 83 6.09 -5.49 7.37
C TYR A 83 6.26 -6.99 7.07
N VAL A 84 6.90 -7.35 5.96
CA VAL A 84 7.18 -8.77 5.61
C VAL A 84 8.04 -9.42 6.69
N TYR A 85 9.05 -8.71 7.21
CA TYR A 85 9.90 -9.24 8.28
C TYR A 85 9.07 -9.57 9.54
N TRP A 86 8.25 -8.62 9.99
CA TRP A 86 7.39 -8.83 11.16
C TRP A 86 6.35 -9.94 10.92
N TYR A 87 5.69 -9.94 9.76
CA TYR A 87 4.67 -10.93 9.42
C TYR A 87 5.27 -12.35 9.38
N ASN A 88 6.44 -12.50 8.77
CA ASN A 88 7.15 -13.78 8.75
C ASN A 88 7.56 -14.25 10.16
N TRP A 89 7.98 -13.33 11.04
CA TRP A 89 8.26 -13.66 12.43
C TRP A 89 7.00 -14.12 13.18
N LYS A 90 5.89 -13.36 13.07
CA LYS A 90 4.61 -13.66 13.74
C LYS A 90 4.06 -15.02 13.32
N TYR A 91 3.99 -15.28 12.02
CA TYR A 91 3.40 -16.50 11.47
C TYR A 91 4.39 -17.65 11.28
N LYS A 92 5.64 -17.50 11.75
CA LYS A 92 6.73 -18.49 11.59
C LYS A 92 6.92 -18.91 10.12
N ARG A 93 6.82 -17.94 9.21
CA ARG A 93 6.93 -18.12 7.77
C ARG A 93 8.31 -17.69 7.28
N CYS A 94 8.65 -18.12 6.07
CA CYS A 94 9.80 -17.60 5.32
C CYS A 94 9.40 -17.29 3.88
N GLY A 95 10.21 -16.48 3.19
CA GLY A 95 10.00 -16.12 1.79
C GLY A 95 9.11 -14.89 1.58
N HIS A 96 8.55 -14.79 0.38
CA HIS A 96 7.79 -13.62 -0.07
C HIS A 96 6.35 -13.61 0.47
N LEU A 97 5.91 -12.44 0.94
CA LEU A 97 4.51 -12.17 1.29
C LEU A 97 3.74 -11.54 0.13
N PHE A 98 4.36 -10.60 -0.58
CA PHE A 98 3.75 -9.86 -1.69
C PHE A 98 4.05 -10.49 -3.05
N GLN A 99 3.06 -10.50 -3.95
CA GLN A 99 3.09 -11.19 -5.24
C GLN A 99 4.23 -10.70 -6.14
N ASP A 100 4.44 -9.39 -6.14
CA ASP A 100 5.54 -8.72 -6.81
C ASP A 100 5.85 -7.45 -6.00
N ARG A 101 6.71 -6.57 -6.49
CA ARG A 101 6.75 -5.20 -6.02
C ARG A 101 5.33 -4.58 -6.10
N TYR A 102 5.10 -3.56 -5.29
CA TYR A 102 3.88 -2.74 -5.34
C TYR A 102 3.54 -2.27 -6.77
N LYS A 103 2.24 -2.21 -7.10
CA LYS A 103 1.78 -1.42 -8.25
C LYS A 103 1.74 0.05 -7.87
N SER A 104 2.02 0.91 -8.83
CA SER A 104 1.98 2.36 -8.66
C SER A 104 1.40 2.98 -9.92
N GLU A 105 0.33 3.74 -9.75
CA GLU A 105 -0.30 4.51 -10.81
C GLU A 105 -0.11 6.00 -10.48
N PRO A 106 0.61 6.77 -11.33
CA PRO A 106 0.80 8.20 -11.12
C PRO A 106 -0.53 8.95 -11.26
N ILE A 107 -0.71 10.02 -10.49
CA ILE A 107 -1.95 10.81 -10.45
C ILE A 107 -1.61 12.28 -10.67
N GLU A 108 -1.87 12.80 -11.87
CA GLU A 108 -1.51 14.18 -12.21
C GLU A 108 -2.66 15.18 -12.18
N ASN A 109 -3.90 14.69 -12.08
CA ASN A 109 -5.09 15.52 -12.14
C ASN A 109 -5.89 15.43 -10.84
N GLU A 110 -6.33 16.57 -10.31
CA GLU A 110 -7.12 16.68 -9.08
C GLU A 110 -8.45 15.90 -9.15
N SER A 111 -9.16 15.95 -10.27
CA SER A 111 -10.40 15.17 -10.45
C SER A 111 -10.15 13.66 -10.40
N TYR A 112 -8.99 13.23 -10.92
CA TYR A 112 -8.57 11.83 -10.85
C TYR A 112 -8.13 11.47 -9.43
N PHE A 113 -7.41 12.36 -8.74
CA PHE A 113 -7.05 12.21 -7.33
C PHE A 113 -8.28 11.98 -6.44
N LEU A 114 -9.32 12.83 -6.56
CA LEU A 114 -10.56 12.66 -5.81
C LEU A 114 -11.30 11.36 -6.19
N THR A 115 -11.23 10.97 -7.46
CA THR A 115 -11.81 9.72 -7.94
C THR A 115 -11.12 8.51 -7.31
N VAL A 116 -9.80 8.51 -7.24
CA VAL A 116 -9.00 7.47 -6.58
C VAL A 116 -9.28 7.45 -5.08
N LEU A 117 -9.28 8.61 -4.42
CA LEU A 117 -9.56 8.69 -2.98
C LEU A 117 -10.92 8.08 -2.65
N ARG A 118 -11.98 8.46 -3.39
CA ARG A 118 -13.31 7.85 -3.25
C ARG A 118 -13.29 6.36 -3.54
N TYR A 119 -12.58 5.92 -4.58
CA TYR A 119 -12.46 4.51 -4.93
C TYR A 119 -11.86 3.70 -3.77
N ILE A 120 -10.79 4.20 -3.15
CA ILE A 120 -10.11 3.55 -2.02
C ILE A 120 -11.10 3.33 -0.87
N HIS A 121 -11.82 4.35 -0.43
CA HIS A 121 -12.77 4.23 0.67
C HIS A 121 -14.00 3.36 0.32
N GLN A 122 -14.39 3.29 -0.96
CA GLN A 122 -15.48 2.43 -1.40
C GLN A 122 -15.10 0.95 -1.59
N ASN A 123 -13.83 0.57 -1.47
CA ASN A 123 -13.41 -0.82 -1.70
C ASN A 123 -14.12 -1.83 -0.80
N PRO A 124 -14.23 -1.61 0.53
CA PRO A 124 -14.90 -2.54 1.42
C PRO A 124 -16.38 -2.73 1.07
N VAL A 125 -17.07 -1.64 0.70
CA VAL A 125 -18.48 -1.67 0.27
C VAL A 125 -18.63 -2.45 -1.03
N LYS A 126 -17.79 -2.18 -2.03
CA LYS A 126 -17.81 -2.91 -3.31
C LYS A 126 -17.48 -4.39 -3.17
N ALA A 127 -16.67 -4.75 -2.17
CA ALA A 127 -16.36 -6.14 -1.84
C ALA A 127 -17.45 -6.82 -0.99
N GLY A 128 -18.51 -6.10 -0.59
CA GLY A 128 -19.58 -6.63 0.25
C GLY A 128 -19.17 -6.89 1.71
N ILE A 129 -18.05 -6.30 2.17
CA ILE A 129 -17.52 -6.48 3.53
C ILE A 129 -18.32 -5.62 4.53
N THR A 130 -18.74 -4.43 4.11
CA THR A 130 -19.55 -3.49 4.89
C THR A 130 -20.65 -2.90 4.01
N LYS A 131 -21.71 -2.40 4.63
CA LYS A 131 -22.82 -1.72 3.94
C LYS A 131 -22.54 -0.23 3.70
N ASP A 132 -21.66 0.34 4.52
CA ASP A 132 -21.35 1.78 4.54
C ASP A 132 -19.83 2.01 4.63
N ILE A 133 -19.39 3.20 4.23
CA ILE A 133 -17.98 3.65 4.31
C ILE A 133 -17.62 4.04 5.73
#